data_AF-A0A958Z364-F1
#
_entry.id   AF-A0A958Z364-F1
#
_cell.length_a   1.000
_cell.length_b   1.000
_cell.length_c   1.000
_cell.angle_alpha   90.00
_cell.angle_beta   90.00
_cell.angle_gamma   90.00
#
_symmetry.space_group_name_H-M   'P 1'
#
loop_
_entity.id
_entity.type
_entity.pdbx_description
1 polymer ?
#
loop_
_entity_poly.entity_id
_entity_poly.type
_entity_poly.pdbx_seq_one_letter_code
_entity_poly.pdbx_strand_id
1 'polypeptide(L)'
;LGGLPGMEALATKMMKKEMEKLDMPPIGEFLEILSDSGCKLWGCKLAVDMFHLKREDLIDELDGILTIGDFYNRANEEGCQLLFI
;
A
#
# COMPACT_ATOMS: atom_id res chain seq x y z
N LEU A 1 0.80 28.76 -2.80
CA LEU A 1 -0.60 28.33 -2.59
C LEU A 1 -0.70 26.95 -1.93
N GLY A 2 0.24 26.02 -2.11
CA GLY A 2 0.22 24.69 -1.49
C GLY A 2 0.74 24.58 -0.04
N GLY A 3 0.66 25.64 0.77
CA GLY A 3 1.16 25.64 2.16
C GLY A 3 0.22 26.31 3.16
N LEU A 4 -1.04 26.53 2.75
CA LEU A 4 -2.09 27.00 3.66
C LEU A 4 -2.67 25.79 4.39
N PRO A 5 -2.83 25.84 5.73
CA PRO A 5 -3.42 24.73 6.49
C PRO A 5 -4.74 24.28 5.88
N GLY A 6 -4.83 23.01 5.45
CA GLY A 6 -6.04 22.42 4.86
C GLY A 6 -6.11 22.44 3.33
N MET A 7 -5.12 23.03 2.65
CA MET A 7 -5.04 22.97 1.18
C MET A 7 -4.79 21.53 0.70
N GLU A 8 -4.08 20.72 1.47
CA GLU A 8 -3.83 19.29 1.21
C GLU A 8 -5.12 18.46 1.28
N ALA A 9 -5.98 18.75 2.27
CA ALA A 9 -7.27 18.08 2.41
C ALA A 9 -8.22 18.43 1.25
N LEU A 10 -8.22 19.69 0.81
CA LEU A 10 -8.99 20.13 -0.34
C LEU A 10 -8.49 19.49 -1.64
N ALA A 11 -7.17 19.45 -1.85
CA ALA A 11 -6.57 18.77 -2.99
C ALA A 11 -6.92 17.27 -3.01
N THR A 12 -6.83 16.59 -1.86
CA THR A 12 -7.22 15.18 -1.70
C THR A 12 -8.68 14.97 -2.08
N LYS A 13 -9.58 15.86 -1.63
CA LYS A 13 -11.01 15.77 -1.97
C LYS A 13 -11.27 15.98 -3.46
N MET A 14 -10.56 16.92 -4.09
CA MET A 14 -10.65 17.13 -5.53
C MET A 14 -10.17 15.90 -6.32
N MET A 15 -9.03 15.31 -5.93
CA MET A 15 -8.52 14.10 -6.57
C MET A 15 -9.50 12.93 -6.46
N LYS A 16 -10.05 12.66 -5.27
CA LYS A 16 -11.07 11.61 -5.09
C LYS A 16 -12.29 11.82 -5.99
N LYS A 17 -12.76 13.06 -6.12
CA LYS A 17 -13.89 13.39 -7.00
C LYS A 17 -13.57 13.15 -8.48
N GLU A 18 -12.36 13.46 -8.93
CA GLU A 18 -11.95 13.16 -10.31
C GLU A 18 -11.77 11.65 -10.53
N MET A 19 -11.26 10.91 -9.55
CA MET A 19 -11.20 9.44 -9.61
C MET A 19 -12.59 8.82 -9.72
N GLU A 20 -13.56 9.28 -8.92
CA GLU A 20 -14.97 8.84 -8.99
C GLU A 20 -15.60 9.09 -10.37
N LYS A 21 -15.33 10.25 -10.99
CA LYS A 21 -15.83 10.56 -12.34
C LYS A 21 -15.24 9.68 -13.44
N LEU A 22 -14.02 9.18 -13.21
CA LEU A 22 -13.32 8.27 -14.13
C LEU A 22 -13.65 6.80 -13.82
N ASP A 23 -14.63 6.53 -12.95
CA ASP A 23 -15.01 5.21 -12.47
C ASP A 23 -13.80 4.42 -11.92
N MET A 24 -12.85 5.11 -11.28
CA MET A 24 -11.71 4.46 -10.62
C MET A 24 -12.12 3.89 -9.26
N PRO A 25 -11.75 2.64 -8.94
CA PRO A 25 -12.08 2.06 -7.66
C PRO A 25 -11.34 2.75 -6.50
N PRO A 26 -11.90 2.70 -5.28
CA PRO A 26 -11.22 3.17 -4.09
C PRO A 26 -10.01 2.28 -3.73
N ILE A 27 -9.15 2.78 -2.85
CA ILE A 27 -7.89 2.11 -2.47
C ILE A 27 -8.12 0.69 -1.92
N GLY A 28 -9.16 0.47 -1.11
CA GLY A 28 -9.47 -0.86 -0.55
C GLY A 28 -9.76 -1.89 -1.64
N GLU A 29 -10.66 -1.54 -2.57
CA GLU A 29 -11.00 -2.38 -3.72
C GLU A 29 -9.78 -2.62 -4.63
N PHE A 30 -8.91 -1.62 -4.80
CA PHE A 30 -7.66 -1.83 -5.53
C PHE A 30 -6.74 -2.87 -4.87
N LEU A 31 -6.66 -2.91 -3.53
CA LEU A 31 -5.84 -3.90 -2.82
C LEU A 31 -6.43 -5.31 -2.97
N GLU A 32 -7.74 -5.45 -2.92
CA GLU A 32 -8.46 -6.70 -3.21
C GLU A 32 -8.17 -7.18 -4.64
N ILE A 33 -8.34 -6.30 -5.65
CA ILE A 33 -8.04 -6.61 -7.06
C ILE A 33 -6.58 -7.07 -7.24
N LEU A 34 -5.64 -6.42 -6.56
CA LEU A 34 -4.22 -6.80 -6.63
C LEU A 34 -4.00 -8.20 -6.06
N SER A 35 -4.58 -8.48 -4.89
CA SER A 35 -4.51 -9.80 -4.25
C SER A 35 -5.11 -10.88 -5.15
N ASP A 36 -6.31 -10.64 -5.69
CA ASP A 36 -7.02 -11.55 -6.60
C ASP A 36 -6.27 -11.78 -7.92
N SER A 37 -5.52 -10.78 -8.37
CA SER A 37 -4.66 -10.89 -9.56
C SER A 37 -3.38 -11.69 -9.30
N GLY A 38 -3.17 -12.19 -8.08
CA GLY A 38 -2.01 -12.98 -7.69
C GLY A 38 -0.83 -12.15 -7.16
N CYS A 39 -1.02 -10.84 -6.93
CA CYS A 39 0.00 -10.02 -6.28
C CYS A 39 0.15 -10.43 -4.82
N LYS A 40 1.39 -10.41 -4.31
CA LYS A 40 1.68 -10.77 -2.93
C LYS A 40 1.91 -9.53 -2.08
N LEU A 41 1.08 -9.33 -1.07
CA LEU A 41 1.07 -8.16 -0.20
C LEU A 41 1.73 -8.50 1.14
N TRP A 42 2.69 -7.67 1.56
CA TRP A 42 3.48 -7.95 2.76
C TRP A 42 3.57 -6.74 3.68
N GLY A 43 3.43 -6.99 4.98
CA GLY A 43 3.73 -6.01 6.02
C GLY A 43 5.22 -6.03 6.37
N CYS A 44 5.83 -4.85 6.54
CA CYS A 44 7.20 -4.76 7.07
C CYS A 44 7.21 -5.01 8.58
N LYS A 45 7.95 -6.03 9.04
CA LYS A 45 8.01 -6.39 10.47
C LYS A 45 8.43 -5.22 11.36
N LEU A 46 9.46 -4.48 10.94
CA LEU A 46 9.96 -3.34 11.71
C LEU A 46 8.90 -2.24 11.85
N ALA A 47 8.14 -1.96 10.78
CA ALA A 47 7.08 -0.96 10.82
C ALA A 47 5.92 -1.42 11.71
N VAL A 48 5.48 -2.66 11.59
CA VAL A 48 4.43 -3.24 12.44
C VAL A 48 4.81 -3.11 13.92
N ASP A 49 6.05 -3.46 14.27
CA ASP A 49 6.53 -3.37 15.65
C ASP A 49 6.66 -1.92 16.14
N MET A 50 7.19 -1.02 15.30
CA MET A 50 7.35 0.41 15.62
C MET A 50 6.02 1.10 15.90
N PHE A 51 4.99 0.77 15.13
CA PHE A 51 3.66 1.36 15.27
C PHE A 51 2.76 0.57 16.23
N HIS A 52 3.29 -0.46 16.89
CA HIS A 52 2.55 -1.33 17.82
C HIS A 52 1.28 -1.94 17.22
N LEU A 53 1.33 -2.25 15.92
CA LEU A 53 0.23 -2.86 15.20
C LEU A 53 0.27 -4.38 15.38
N LYS A 54 -0.91 -5.00 15.30
CA LYS A 54 -1.07 -6.44 15.24
C LYS A 54 -1.60 -6.84 13.88
N ARG A 55 -1.57 -8.15 13.59
CA ARG A 55 -2.11 -8.69 12.34
C ARG A 55 -3.59 -8.34 12.13
N GLU A 56 -4.36 -8.29 13.22
CA GLU A 56 -5.78 -7.92 13.24
C GLU A 56 -6.05 -6.43 12.89
N ASP A 57 -5.03 -5.57 12.94
CA ASP A 57 -5.14 -4.16 12.55
C ASP A 57 -4.82 -3.93 11.06
N LEU A 58 -4.46 -4.98 10.33
CA LEU A 58 -4.06 -4.94 8.93
C LEU A 58 -5.14 -5.54 8.03
N ILE A 59 -5.03 -5.29 6.73
CA ILE A 59 -5.93 -5.85 5.71
C ILE A 59 -5.84 -7.39 5.69
N ASP A 60 -6.96 -8.05 5.39
CA ASP A 60 -7.05 -9.51 5.37
C ASP A 60 -6.24 -10.12 4.23
N GLU A 61 -6.12 -9.38 3.12
CA GLU A 61 -5.41 -9.73 1.87
C GLU A 61 -3.89 -9.84 2.05
N LEU A 62 -3.36 -9.50 3.23
CA LEU A 62 -1.92 -9.55 3.51
C LEU A 62 -1.42 -11.02 3.52
N ASP A 63 -0.45 -11.38 2.69
CA ASP A 63 0.12 -12.74 2.71
C ASP A 63 0.95 -13.01 3.98
N GLY A 64 1.48 -11.95 4.59
CA GLY A 64 2.27 -12.09 5.81
C GLY A 64 3.05 -10.85 6.19
N ILE A 65 3.81 -10.98 7.26
CA ILE A 65 4.74 -9.96 7.73
C ILE A 65 6.15 -10.50 7.51
N LEU A 66 7.01 -9.70 6.88
CA LEU A 66 8.36 -10.11 6.51
C LEU A 66 9.43 -9.20 7.09
N THR A 67 10.63 -9.74 7.24
CA THR A 67 11.82 -8.97 7.59
C THR A 67 12.52 -8.44 6.35
N ILE A 68 13.44 -7.48 6.51
CA ILE A 68 14.24 -7.01 5.38
C ILE A 68 15.07 -8.12 4.72
N GLY A 69 15.49 -9.14 5.48
CA GLY A 69 16.19 -10.30 4.93
C GLY A 69 15.28 -11.14 4.04
N ASP A 70 14.04 -11.39 4.49
CA ASP A 70 13.04 -12.10 3.68
C ASP A 70 12.70 -11.35 2.39
N PHE A 71 12.60 -10.01 2.46
CA PHE A 71 12.38 -9.17 1.28
C PHE A 71 13.51 -9.33 0.26
N TYR A 72 14.77 -9.19 0.68
CA TYR A 72 15.91 -9.33 -0.24
C TYR A 72 16.06 -10.75 -0.78
N ASN A 73 15.75 -11.77 0.02
CA ASN A 73 15.76 -13.15 -0.45
C ASN A 73 14.73 -13.39 -1.56
N ARG A 74 13.54 -12.77 -1.45
CA ARG A 74 12.50 -12.81 -2.50
C ARG A 74 12.87 -11.98 -3.72
N ALA A 75 13.55 -10.85 -3.51
CA ALA A 75 14.02 -10.00 -4.60
C ALA A 75 15.19 -10.61 -5.37
N ASN A 76 15.88 -11.61 -4.79
CA ASN A 76 17.03 -12.27 -5.39
C ASN A 76 16.60 -13.33 -6.43
N GLU A 77 15.81 -12.90 -7.40
CA GLU A 77 15.32 -13.70 -8.51
C GLU A 77 15.79 -13.08 -9.83
N GLU A 78 16.09 -13.92 -10.82
CA GLU A 78 16.52 -13.45 -12.13
C GLU A 78 15.39 -12.66 -12.80
N GLY A 79 15.71 -11.45 -13.27
CA GLY A 79 14.72 -10.56 -13.88
C GLY A 79 13.84 -9.77 -12.88
N CYS A 80 14.10 -9.87 -11.57
CA CYS A 80 13.41 -9.04 -10.58
C CYS A 80 13.77 -7.55 -10.75
N GLN A 81 12.75 -6.68 -10.78
CA GLN A 81 12.92 -5.23 -10.76
C GLN A 81 12.45 -4.68 -9.43
N LEU A 82 13.31 -3.88 -8.79
CA LEU A 82 13.02 -3.22 -7.52
C LEU A 82 12.72 -1.75 -7.74
N LEU A 83 11.54 -1.31 -7.30
CA LEU A 83 11.11 0.07 -7.29
C LEU A 83 10.83 0.50 -5.84
N PHE A 84 11.31 1.68 -5.47
CA PHE A 84 11.00 2.34 -4.20
C PHE A 84 10.17 3.60 -4.52
N ILE A 85 8.97 3.68 -3.94
CA ILE A 85 7.99 4.76 -4.16
C ILE A 85 7.93 5.64 -2.92
#